data_AF-A0A6A8MJK0-F1
#
_entry.id   AF-A0A6A8MJK0-F1
#
_cell.length_a   1.000
_cell.length_b   1.000
_cell.length_c   1.000
_cell.angle_alpha   90.00
_cell.angle_beta   90.00
_cell.angle_gamma   90.00
#
_symmetry.space_group_name_H-M   'P 1'
#
loop_
_entity.id
_entity.type
_entity.pdbx_description
1 polymer ?
#
loop_
_entity_poly.entity_id
_entity_poly.type
_entity_poly.pdbx_seq_one_letter_code
_entity_poly.pdbx_strand_id
1 'polypeptide(L)' 'FLKVGDAAIVKIRPVRPTCVETFQEFPEMGRFALRDMGATIAAGIIKEITEEHKP' A
#
# COMPACT_ATOMS: atom_id res chain seq x y z
N PHE A 1 16.53 -3.36 6.85
CA PHE A 1 15.25 -3.90 7.35
C PHE A 1 14.58 -2.80 8.16
N LEU A 2 13.25 -2.87 8.33
CA LEU A 2 12.48 -1.86 9.07
C LEU A 2 12.07 -2.42 10.44
N LYS A 3 12.07 -1.57 11.46
CA LYS A 3 11.59 -1.89 12.82
C LYS A 3 10.31 -1.09 13.13
N VAL A 4 9.66 -1.47 14.21
CA VAL A 4 8.52 -0.72 14.74
C VAL A 4 8.94 0.73 15.01
N GLY A 5 8.20 1.67 14.41
CA GLY A 5 8.46 3.11 14.50
C GLY A 5 9.17 3.71 13.27
N ASP A 6 9.76 2.88 12.41
CA ASP A 6 10.40 3.37 11.19
C ASP A 6 9.36 3.75 10.13
N ALA A 7 9.63 4.84 9.41
CA ALA A 7 8.89 5.22 8.22
C ALA A 7 9.76 5.01 6.98
N ALA A 8 9.17 4.51 5.90
CA ALA A 8 9.88 4.26 4.65
C ALA A 8 8.96 4.44 3.43
N ILE A 9 9.58 4.71 2.28
CA ILE A 9 8.94 4.57 0.97
C ILE A 9 9.28 3.18 0.46
N VAL A 10 8.27 2.39 0.12
CA VAL A 10 8.42 1.00 -0.32
C VAL A 10 7.63 0.75 -1.59
N LYS A 11 8.11 -0.15 -2.45
CA LYS A 11 7.36 -0.67 -3.60
C LYS A 11 6.62 -1.94 -3.15
N ILE A 12 5.31 -1.98 -3.37
CA ILE A 12 4.47 -3.12 -3.02
C ILE A 12 3.87 -3.69 -4.31
N ARG A 13 3.95 -5.01 -4.49
CA ARG A 13 3.25 -5.72 -5.56
C ARG A 13 2.13 -6.58 -4.94
N PRO A 14 0.86 -6.29 -5.24
CA PRO A 14 -0.25 -7.16 -4.83
C PRO A 14 -0.12 -8.56 -5.42
N VAL A 15 -0.55 -9.59 -4.67
CA VAL A 15 -0.54 -10.99 -5.14
C VAL A 15 -1.63 -11.25 -6.19
N ARG A 16 -2.72 -10.49 -6.12
CA ARG A 16 -3.86 -10.56 -7.05
C ARG A 16 -4.11 -9.16 -7.62
N PRO A 17 -4.71 -9.05 -8.83
CA PRO A 17 -5.17 -7.77 -9.35
C PRO A 17 -6.05 -7.08 -8.31
N THR A 18 -5.64 -5.87 -7.91
CA THR A 18 -6.28 -5.10 -6.83
C THR A 18 -6.46 -3.68 -7.33
N CYS A 19 -7.69 -3.18 -7.27
CA CYS A 19 -8.00 -1.80 -7.62
C CYS A 19 -7.52 -0.89 -6.48
N VAL A 20 -6.67 0.08 -6.81
CA VAL A 20 -6.09 1.06 -5.88
C VAL A 20 -5.91 2.39 -6.60
N GLU A 21 -5.92 3.49 -5.87
CA GLU A 21 -5.71 4.83 -6.41
C GLU A 21 -4.61 5.56 -5.63
N THR A 22 -4.05 6.62 -6.20
CA THR A 22 -3.14 7.47 -5.42
C THR A 22 -3.90 8.22 -4.33
N PHE A 23 -3.25 8.46 -3.20
CA PHE A 23 -3.90 9.18 -2.08
C PHE A 23 -4.28 10.61 -2.44
N GLN A 24 -3.56 11.24 -3.37
CA GLN A 24 -3.83 12.61 -3.80
C GLN A 24 -5.08 12.70 -4.67
N GLU A 25 -5.37 11.67 -5.47
CA GLU A 25 -6.53 11.64 -6.37
C GLU A 25 -7.79 11.12 -5.66
N PHE A 26 -7.66 10.00 -4.93
CA PHE A 26 -8.78 9.39 -4.23
C PHE A 26 -8.36 8.87 -2.84
N PRO A 27 -8.43 9.73 -1.81
CA PRO A 27 -7.93 9.42 -0.46
C PRO A 27 -8.45 8.12 0.16
N GLU A 28 -9.70 7.76 -0.12
CA GLU A 28 -10.36 6.57 0.41
C GLU A 28 -9.82 5.26 -0.18
N MET A 29 -9.30 5.29 -1.41
CA MET A 29 -8.70 4.14 -2.11
C MET A 29 -7.16 4.16 -2.05
N GLY A 30 -6.57 5.28 -1.62
CA GLY A 30 -5.13 5.45 -1.47
C GLY A 30 -4.59 5.16 -0.06
N ARG A 31 -5.44 4.83 0.93
CA ARG A 31 -5.01 4.43 2.28
C ARG A 31 -5.06 2.90 2.43
N PHE A 32 -4.04 2.32 3.08
CA PHE A 32 -4.01 0.89 3.33
C PHE A 32 -3.40 0.55 4.69
N ALA A 33 -3.72 -0.66 5.17
CA ALA A 33 -3.10 -1.29 6.33
C ALA A 33 -2.46 -2.62 5.90
N LEU A 34 -1.24 -2.87 6.35
CA LEU A 34 -0.61 -4.18 6.22
C LEU A 34 -0.92 -5.01 7.47
N ARG A 35 -1.36 -6.24 7.25
CA ARG A 35 -1.72 -7.17 8.32
C ARG A 35 -0.96 -8.46 8.17
N ASP A 36 -0.49 -8.98 9.30
CA ASP A 36 0.11 -10.31 9.40
C ASP A 36 -0.32 -10.95 10.71
N MET A 37 -0.60 -12.25 10.69
CA MET A 37 -1.08 -13.03 11.86
C MET A 37 -2.19 -12.34 12.68
N GLY A 38 -3.14 -11.66 12.01
CA GLY A 38 -4.27 -10.98 12.65
C GLY A 38 -3.99 -9.59 13.22
N ALA A 39 -2.72 -9.16 13.27
CA ALA A 39 -2.32 -7.84 13.74
C ALA A 39 -2.07 -6.87 12.58
N THR A 40 -2.28 -5.58 12.82
CA THR A 40 -1.82 -4.52 11.90
C THR A 40 -0.35 -4.24 12.17
N ILE A 41 0.50 -4.46 11.18
CA ILE A 41 1.96 -4.29 11.30
C ILE A 41 2.45 -2.96 10.72
N ALA A 42 1.69 -2.36 9.79
CA ALA A 42 1.97 -1.05 9.22
C ALA A 42 0.71 -0.42 8.65
N ALA A 43 0.74 0.91 8.45
CA ALA A 43 -0.27 1.65 7.71
C ALA A 43 0.43 2.64 6.79
N GLY A 44 -0.21 2.98 5.67
CA GLY A 44 0.41 3.84 4.67
C GLY A 44 -0.56 4.47 3.69
N ILE A 45 0.00 5.33 2.85
CA ILE A 45 -0.68 5.95 1.71
C ILE A 45 0.05 5.59 0.41
N ILE A 46 -0.70 5.46 -0.67
CA ILE A 46 -0.18 5.20 -2.01
C ILE A 46 0.28 6.52 -2.61
N LYS A 47 1.59 6.60 -2.91
CA LYS A 47 2.20 7.78 -3.55
C LYS A 47 2.16 7.70 -5.07
N GLU A 48 2.35 6.52 -5.64
CA GLU A 48 2.50 6.31 -7.08
C GLU A 48 2.08 4.87 -7.45
N ILE A 49 1.47 4.71 -8.62
CA ILE A 49 1.16 3.41 -9.23
C ILE A 49 2.14 3.20 -10.39
N THR A 50 3.02 2.22 -10.27
CA THR A 50 4.09 2.00 -11.26
C THR A 50 3.73 1.03 -12.38
N GLU A 51 2.74 0.16 -12.14
CA GLU A 51 2.35 -0.93 -13.04
C GLU A 51 0.83 -1.06 -13.02
N GLU A 52 0.22 -1.07 -14.21
CA GLU A 52 -1.22 -1.28 -14.39
C GLU A 52 -1.47 -2.68 -14.93
N HIS A 53 -2.47 -3.36 -14.38
CA HIS A 53 -2.97 -4.60 -14.98
C HIS A 53 -3.89 -4.26 -16.13
N LYS A 54 -3.48 -4.59 -17.36
CA LYS A 54 -4.34 -4.59 -18.55
C LYS A 54 -4.90 -5.99 -18.73
N PRO A 55 -6.23 -6.16 -18.76
CA PRO A 55 -6.87 -7.47 -18.94
C PRO A 55 -6.59 -8.05 -20.33
#